data_AF-E4ZZG9-F1
#
_entry.id   AF-E4ZZG9-F1
#
_cell.length_a   1.000
_cell.length_b   1.000
_cell.length_c   1.000
_cell.angle_alpha   90.00
_cell.angle_beta   90.00
_cell.angle_gamma   90.00
#
_symmetry.space_group_name_H-M   'P 1'
#
loop_
_entity.id
_entity.type
_entity.pdbx_description
1 polymer ?
#
loop_
_entity_poly.entity_id
_entity_poly.type
_entity_poly.pdbx_seq_one_letter_code
_entity_poly.pdbx_strand_id
1 'polypeptide(L)'
;MPSFWWTLTRLHHLESPLWMRRPNNENAMSSLVPLRQTILLRLEPISKQITAHLVATVLRGAILPVSSEAWYQFGFVATEDEAKERHLAGLYATMLKESSNTEAIFRDLVKALETNSLVQLFDMHEYSQFREVFPSLEDFLNTTPTKRPTVWRLRQFVDSSQAVEPPACLQRDYGFKYCCRREEVERMKAVYAVMLRRLGPMRVHSYCTVNRLYEEGIIKTGIPMNASDARLMQNDYMSPFMGFDNDLGLAAYRGPLFRKSLQI
;
A
#
# COMPACT_ATOMS: atom_id res chain seq x y z
N MET A 1 11.44 29.56 6.85
CA MET A 1 12.09 28.25 6.58
C MET A 1 12.12 28.00 5.07
N PRO A 2 13.25 28.21 4.37
CA PRO A 2 13.35 27.98 2.94
C PRO A 2 14.51 27.02 2.59
N SER A 3 14.25 25.72 2.39
CA SER A 3 15.29 24.80 1.86
C SER A 3 14.81 23.52 1.20
N PHE A 4 13.51 23.18 1.23
CA PHE A 4 13.03 21.93 0.64
C PHE A 4 13.10 21.94 -0.91
N TRP A 5 12.78 23.08 -1.53
CA TRP A 5 12.66 23.20 -2.98
C TRP A 5 13.99 23.24 -3.76
N TRP A 6 15.06 23.81 -3.18
CA TRP A 6 16.40 23.76 -3.81
C TRP A 6 16.88 22.32 -4.08
N THR A 7 16.37 21.34 -3.33
CA THR A 7 16.69 19.92 -3.50
C THR A 7 15.88 19.23 -4.60
N LEU A 8 14.66 19.72 -4.89
CA LEU A 8 13.75 19.13 -5.88
C LEU A 8 13.96 19.71 -7.29
N THR A 9 14.18 21.03 -7.42
CA THR A 9 14.38 21.67 -8.73
C THR A 9 15.69 21.27 -9.40
N ARG A 10 16.70 20.83 -8.63
CA ARG A 10 17.99 20.35 -9.15
C ARG A 10 17.92 18.95 -9.79
N LEU A 11 16.78 18.27 -9.74
CA LEU A 11 16.57 16.96 -10.37
C LEU A 11 16.19 17.03 -11.86
N HIS A 12 15.80 18.20 -12.39
CA HIS A 12 15.27 18.34 -13.76
C HIS A 12 16.25 18.92 -14.79
N HIS A 13 17.47 19.33 -14.42
CA HIS A 13 18.31 20.18 -15.29
C HIS A 13 19.63 19.59 -15.82
N LEU A 14 19.83 18.27 -15.84
CA LEU A 14 21.05 17.70 -16.43
C LEU A 14 20.79 16.48 -17.32
N GLU A 15 20.32 16.73 -18.54
CA GLU A 15 20.62 15.92 -19.74
C GLU A 15 20.95 16.91 -20.89
N SER A 16 22.22 17.34 -21.04
CA SER A 16 23.22 16.89 -22.06
C SER A 16 23.42 17.97 -23.17
N PRO A 17 24.50 18.00 -23.99
CA PRO A 17 25.81 17.33 -23.93
C PRO A 17 27.03 18.28 -24.17
N LEU A 18 28.12 18.18 -23.40
CA LEU A 18 29.44 18.65 -23.87
C LEU A 18 30.54 17.67 -23.44
N TRP A 19 31.16 17.14 -24.48
CA TRP A 19 32.35 16.32 -24.59
C TRP A 19 33.56 16.94 -23.85
N MET A 20 34.44 16.04 -23.38
CA MET A 20 35.77 16.25 -22.78
C MET A 20 35.86 16.77 -21.34
N ARG A 21 35.94 15.81 -20.39
CA ARG A 21 37.17 15.47 -19.64
C ARG A 21 36.85 14.36 -18.64
N ARG A 22 37.51 13.20 -18.75
CA ARG A 22 37.66 12.29 -17.60
C ARG A 22 38.62 12.97 -16.62
N PRO A 23 38.32 12.91 -15.32
CA PRO A 23 39.18 12.09 -14.49
C PRO A 23 38.42 11.17 -13.53
N ASN A 24 39.05 10.03 -13.30
CA ASN A 24 38.70 8.97 -12.36
C ASN A 24 38.32 9.51 -10.97
N ASN A 25 37.09 9.21 -10.51
CA ASN A 25 36.84 8.95 -9.10
C ASN A 25 35.47 8.26 -8.90
N GLU A 26 35.47 6.92 -8.93
CA GLU A 26 34.26 6.09 -8.72
C GLU A 26 33.76 6.06 -7.26
N ASN A 27 34.42 6.75 -6.32
CA ASN A 27 34.11 6.63 -4.89
C ASN A 27 33.26 7.76 -4.28
N ALA A 28 32.74 8.72 -5.06
CA ALA A 28 31.98 9.85 -4.52
C ALA A 28 30.45 9.79 -4.74
N MET A 29 29.94 8.91 -5.62
CA MET A 29 28.50 8.83 -5.93
C MET A 29 27.72 7.80 -5.11
N SER A 30 28.40 6.88 -4.40
CA SER A 30 27.74 5.82 -3.62
C SER A 30 27.25 6.31 -2.23
N SER A 31 27.79 7.41 -1.70
CA SER A 31 27.51 7.87 -0.33
C SER A 31 26.35 8.87 -0.19
N LEU A 32 25.76 9.37 -1.30
CA LEU A 32 24.73 10.42 -1.26
C LEU A 32 23.28 9.90 -1.34
N VAL A 33 23.09 8.63 -1.71
CA VAL A 33 21.78 7.98 -1.75
C VAL A 33 21.21 7.70 -0.34
N PRO A 34 22.00 7.24 0.66
CA PRO A 34 21.45 6.91 1.98
C PRO A 34 20.91 8.11 2.76
N LEU A 35 21.53 9.29 2.61
CA LEU A 35 21.16 10.49 3.38
C LEU A 35 19.83 11.12 2.95
N ARG A 36 19.45 11.03 1.67
CA ARG A 36 18.21 11.65 1.14
C ARG A 36 16.95 10.88 1.51
N GLN A 37 16.99 9.55 1.53
CA GLN A 37 15.88 8.72 2.04
C GLN A 37 15.61 9.02 3.52
N THR A 38 16.66 9.27 4.30
CA THR A 38 16.60 9.44 5.76
C THR A 38 15.86 10.72 6.19
N ILE A 39 15.91 11.79 5.38
CA ILE A 39 15.24 13.07 5.70
C ILE A 39 13.73 13.02 5.47
N LEU A 40 13.28 12.32 4.41
CA LEU A 40 11.85 12.18 4.12
C LEU A 40 11.12 11.33 5.16
N LEU A 41 11.82 10.37 5.78
CA LEU A 41 11.33 9.50 6.86
C LEU A 41 11.17 10.21 8.22
N ARG A 42 11.45 11.53 8.30
CA ARG A 42 11.37 12.32 9.54
C ARG A 42 10.46 13.54 9.43
N LEU A 43 9.65 13.64 8.37
CA LEU A 43 8.69 14.73 8.25
C LEU A 43 7.52 14.48 9.19
N GLU A 44 7.22 15.41 10.08
CA GLU A 44 5.96 15.42 10.80
C GLU A 44 4.98 16.38 10.09
N PRO A 45 3.68 16.06 10.03
CA PRO A 45 3.03 14.79 10.41
C PRO A 45 3.32 13.62 9.44
N ILE A 46 2.99 12.38 9.84
CA ILE A 46 3.18 11.16 9.02
C ILE A 46 2.55 11.24 7.62
N SER A 47 1.41 11.92 7.48
CA SER A 47 0.75 12.22 6.20
C SER A 47 1.69 12.91 5.23
N LYS A 48 2.55 13.82 5.71
CA LYS A 48 3.55 14.52 4.92
C LYS A 48 4.64 13.58 4.39
N GLN A 49 5.04 12.57 5.17
CA GLN A 49 5.99 11.55 4.70
C GLN A 49 5.37 10.70 3.59
N ILE A 50 4.13 10.25 3.80
CA ILE A 50 3.37 9.43 2.85
C ILE A 50 3.18 10.19 1.54
N THR A 51 2.75 11.46 1.59
CA THR A 51 2.60 12.31 0.40
C THR A 51 3.94 12.61 -0.27
N ALA A 52 5.01 12.87 0.49
CA ALA A 52 6.33 13.06 -0.09
C ALA A 52 6.84 11.82 -0.83
N HIS A 53 6.53 10.62 -0.32
CA HIS A 53 6.86 9.37 -0.99
C HIS A 53 6.08 9.20 -2.30
N LEU A 54 4.78 9.50 -2.31
CA LEU A 54 3.97 9.56 -3.54
C LEU A 54 4.63 10.49 -4.56
N VAL A 55 4.79 11.77 -4.19
CA VAL A 55 5.25 12.85 -5.07
C VAL A 55 6.63 12.54 -5.65
N ALA A 56 7.58 12.14 -4.80
CA ALA A 56 8.92 11.78 -5.25
C ALA A 56 8.92 10.61 -6.23
N THR A 57 7.96 9.68 -6.11
CA THR A 57 7.86 8.51 -6.97
C THR A 57 7.21 8.84 -8.30
N VAL A 58 6.03 9.46 -8.29
CA VAL A 58 5.24 9.71 -9.51
C VAL A 58 5.89 10.78 -10.40
N LEU A 59 6.58 11.77 -9.83
CA LEU A 59 7.30 12.78 -10.64
C LEU A 59 8.47 12.17 -11.43
N ARG A 60 9.04 11.06 -10.97
CA ARG A 60 10.06 10.28 -11.70
C ARG A 60 9.47 9.31 -12.72
N GLY A 61 8.14 9.26 -12.87
CA GLY A 61 7.46 8.30 -13.74
C GLY A 61 7.53 6.85 -13.25
N ALA A 62 7.81 6.64 -11.96
CA ALA A 62 7.88 5.32 -11.34
C ALA A 62 6.55 4.93 -10.67
N ILE A 63 6.36 3.63 -10.43
CA ILE A 63 5.24 3.07 -9.66
C ILE A 63 5.65 2.99 -8.18
N LEU A 64 4.70 3.19 -7.27
CA LEU A 64 4.92 3.05 -5.84
C LEU A 64 5.20 1.59 -5.46
N PRO A 65 6.15 1.31 -4.56
CA PRO A 65 6.33 -0.03 -4.02
C PRO A 65 5.06 -0.49 -3.30
N VAL A 66 4.56 -1.69 -3.60
CA VAL A 66 3.36 -2.29 -2.98
C VAL A 66 3.44 -2.28 -1.45
N SER A 67 4.62 -2.52 -0.90
CA SER A 67 4.85 -2.52 0.56
C SER A 67 4.80 -1.14 1.22
N SER A 68 4.64 -0.06 0.46
CA SER A 68 4.65 1.30 1.00
C SER A 68 3.26 1.75 1.47
N GLU A 69 3.23 2.54 2.55
CA GLU A 69 1.97 3.17 2.99
C GLU A 69 1.42 4.14 1.95
N ALA A 70 2.28 4.77 1.12
CA ALA A 70 1.80 5.64 0.05
C ALA A 70 0.97 4.88 -1.00
N TRP A 71 1.38 3.66 -1.36
CA TRP A 71 0.61 2.80 -2.26
C TRP A 71 -0.78 2.48 -1.68
N TYR A 72 -0.83 2.14 -0.39
CA TYR A 72 -2.10 1.87 0.28
C TYR A 72 -2.98 3.13 0.42
N GLN A 73 -2.43 4.21 0.98
CA GLN A 73 -3.19 5.40 1.39
C GLN A 73 -3.74 6.20 0.20
N PHE A 74 -3.01 6.22 -0.92
CA PHE A 74 -3.47 6.87 -2.16
C PHE A 74 -4.25 5.93 -3.08
N GLY A 75 -4.66 4.76 -2.59
CA GLY A 75 -5.65 3.91 -3.25
C GLY A 75 -5.12 3.06 -4.40
N PHE A 76 -3.81 2.93 -4.58
CA PHE A 76 -3.25 2.01 -5.58
C PHE A 76 -3.69 0.56 -5.30
N VAL A 77 -3.90 0.21 -4.04
CA VAL A 77 -4.46 -1.07 -3.60
C VAL A 77 -5.87 -1.38 -4.14
N ALA A 78 -6.60 -0.37 -4.61
CA ALA A 78 -7.94 -0.51 -5.19
C ALA A 78 -7.93 -0.64 -6.72
N THR A 79 -6.77 -0.56 -7.38
CA THR A 79 -6.63 -0.77 -8.84
C THR A 79 -6.63 -2.26 -9.19
N GLU A 80 -6.83 -2.69 -10.44
CA GLU A 80 -6.93 -4.13 -10.75
C GLU A 80 -5.57 -4.78 -11.06
N ASP A 81 -4.68 -4.03 -11.70
CA ASP A 81 -3.41 -4.49 -12.20
C ASP A 81 -2.38 -3.35 -12.29
N GLU A 82 -1.14 -3.69 -12.64
CA GLU A 82 -0.04 -2.73 -12.76
C GLU A 82 -0.29 -1.67 -13.85
N ALA A 83 -1.06 -1.97 -14.90
CA ALA A 83 -1.38 -0.98 -15.93
C ALA A 83 -2.30 0.11 -15.36
N LYS A 84 -3.31 -0.28 -14.58
CA LYS A 84 -4.17 0.64 -13.82
C LYS A 84 -3.38 1.39 -12.75
N GLU A 85 -2.45 0.74 -12.04
CA GLU A 85 -1.57 1.44 -11.09
C GLU A 85 -0.74 2.54 -11.78
N ARG A 86 -0.17 2.24 -12.94
CA ARG A 86 0.59 3.21 -13.74
C ARG A 86 -0.29 4.37 -14.21
N HIS A 87 -1.54 4.10 -14.60
CA HIS A 87 -2.50 5.14 -14.95
C HIS A 87 -2.81 6.04 -13.75
N LEU A 88 -3.07 5.47 -12.56
CA LEU A 88 -3.31 6.24 -11.34
C LEU A 88 -2.08 7.09 -10.95
N ALA A 89 -0.87 6.54 -11.06
CA ALA A 89 0.37 7.30 -10.87
C ALA A 89 0.47 8.47 -11.86
N GLY A 90 0.07 8.25 -13.12
CA GLY A 90 -0.02 9.27 -14.16
C GLY A 90 -0.96 10.42 -13.78
N LEU A 91 -2.14 10.14 -13.22
CA LEU A 91 -3.07 11.17 -12.76
C LEU A 91 -2.45 12.04 -11.64
N TYR A 92 -1.84 11.41 -10.63
CA TYR A 92 -1.14 12.14 -9.58
C TYR A 92 0.03 12.97 -10.12
N ALA A 93 0.82 12.42 -11.05
CA ALA A 93 1.91 13.15 -11.68
C ALA A 93 1.41 14.35 -12.50
N THR A 94 0.28 14.19 -13.19
CA THR A 94 -0.32 15.23 -14.03
C THR A 94 -0.82 16.38 -13.17
N MET A 95 -1.57 16.10 -12.09
CA MET A 95 -1.95 17.12 -11.08
C MET A 95 -0.76 17.95 -10.58
N LEU A 96 0.38 17.29 -10.32
CA LEU A 96 1.57 17.95 -9.80
C LEU A 96 2.31 18.80 -10.85
N LYS A 97 2.27 18.38 -12.13
CA LYS A 97 3.00 19.02 -13.24
C LYS A 97 2.21 20.16 -13.89
N GLU A 98 0.89 20.01 -13.99
CA GLU A 98 0.02 21.02 -14.61
C GLU A 98 -0.26 22.19 -13.67
N SER A 99 -0.04 22.02 -12.37
CA SER A 99 -0.17 23.11 -11.41
C SER A 99 0.96 24.12 -11.54
N SER A 100 0.58 25.40 -11.62
CA SER A 100 1.49 26.54 -11.55
C SER A 100 2.19 26.66 -10.18
N ASN A 101 1.68 25.96 -9.15
CA ASN A 101 2.25 25.95 -7.81
C ASN A 101 2.27 24.51 -7.24
N THR A 102 3.35 23.79 -7.52
CA THR A 102 3.55 22.43 -7.00
C THR A 102 3.54 22.36 -5.46
N GLU A 103 3.93 23.42 -4.76
CA GLU A 103 3.83 23.46 -3.29
C GLU A 103 2.38 23.50 -2.81
N ALA A 104 1.52 24.23 -3.51
CA ALA A 104 0.10 24.25 -3.20
C ALA A 104 -0.50 22.83 -3.34
N ILE A 105 -0.26 22.15 -4.46
CA ILE A 105 -0.77 20.78 -4.67
C ILE A 105 -0.21 19.80 -3.66
N PHE A 106 1.07 19.92 -3.29
CA PHE A 106 1.63 19.10 -2.23
C PHE A 106 0.86 19.27 -0.92
N ARG A 107 0.56 20.51 -0.51
CA ARG A 107 -0.23 20.78 0.70
C ARG A 107 -1.66 20.29 0.57
N ASP A 108 -2.27 20.43 -0.60
CA ASP A 108 -3.63 19.96 -0.85
C ASP A 108 -3.71 18.43 -0.79
N LEU A 109 -2.71 17.72 -1.31
CA LEU A 109 -2.59 16.25 -1.16
C LEU A 109 -2.42 15.83 0.30
N VAL A 110 -1.56 16.51 1.07
CA VAL A 110 -1.40 16.23 2.51
C VAL A 110 -2.72 16.45 3.24
N LYS A 111 -3.36 17.60 3.02
CA LYS A 111 -4.64 17.94 3.64
C LYS A 111 -5.72 16.93 3.26
N ALA A 112 -5.84 16.61 1.97
CA ALA A 112 -6.84 15.66 1.49
C ALA A 112 -6.64 14.26 2.07
N LEU A 113 -5.40 13.83 2.29
CA LEU A 113 -5.11 12.57 2.98
C LEU A 113 -5.55 12.62 4.45
N GLU A 114 -5.28 13.71 5.17
CA GLU A 114 -5.66 13.89 6.58
C GLU A 114 -7.17 14.01 6.78
N THR A 115 -7.88 14.67 5.86
CA THR A 115 -9.32 14.91 5.95
C THR A 115 -10.16 13.89 5.20
N ASN A 116 -9.54 12.82 4.68
CA ASN A 116 -10.19 11.79 3.86
C ASN A 116 -10.99 12.39 2.69
N SER A 117 -10.39 13.34 1.97
CA SER A 117 -11.03 14.09 0.91
C SER A 117 -10.26 14.05 -0.42
N LEU A 118 -9.60 12.92 -0.70
CA LEU A 118 -8.84 12.73 -1.95
C LEU A 118 -9.77 12.69 -3.18
N VAL A 119 -10.99 12.18 -3.05
CA VAL A 119 -11.98 12.19 -4.14
C VAL A 119 -12.33 13.62 -4.56
N GLN A 120 -12.58 14.50 -3.59
CA GLN A 120 -12.85 15.92 -3.85
C GLN A 120 -11.66 16.62 -4.49
N LEU A 121 -10.43 16.20 -4.16
CA LEU A 121 -9.23 16.71 -4.81
C LEU A 121 -9.19 16.29 -6.29
N PHE A 122 -9.51 15.04 -6.64
CA PHE A 122 -9.65 14.63 -8.05
C PHE A 122 -10.72 15.46 -8.78
N ASP A 123 -11.88 15.67 -8.15
CA ASP A 123 -12.99 16.41 -8.75
C ASP A 123 -12.64 17.89 -8.99
N MET A 124 -11.92 18.53 -8.05
CA MET A 124 -11.44 19.91 -8.18
C MET A 124 -10.45 20.08 -9.34
N HIS A 125 -9.75 19.01 -9.71
CA HIS A 125 -8.82 18.98 -10.85
C HIS A 125 -9.45 18.37 -12.11
N GLU A 126 -10.78 18.29 -12.18
CA GLU A 126 -11.54 17.82 -13.35
C GLU A 126 -11.23 16.36 -13.74
N TYR A 127 -10.76 15.54 -12.81
CA TYR A 127 -10.44 14.13 -13.05
C TYR A 127 -11.55 13.16 -12.65
N SER A 128 -12.80 13.60 -12.58
CA SER A 128 -13.95 12.79 -12.10
C SER A 128 -14.13 11.45 -12.83
N GLN A 129 -13.68 11.38 -14.09
CA GLN A 129 -13.60 10.18 -14.93
C GLN A 129 -12.77 9.03 -14.34
N PHE A 130 -11.97 9.28 -13.30
CA PHE A 130 -11.24 8.22 -12.59
C PHE A 130 -12.18 7.11 -12.08
N ARG A 131 -13.44 7.44 -11.79
CA ARG A 131 -14.47 6.49 -11.32
C ARG A 131 -14.76 5.37 -12.33
N GLU A 132 -14.74 5.69 -13.62
CA GLU A 132 -14.93 4.71 -14.69
C GLU A 132 -13.66 3.85 -14.88
N VAL A 133 -12.49 4.48 -14.70
CA VAL A 133 -11.21 3.80 -14.88
C VAL A 133 -10.89 2.87 -13.70
N PHE A 134 -11.29 3.25 -12.48
CA PHE A 134 -10.99 2.56 -11.23
C PHE A 134 -12.27 2.37 -10.37
N PRO A 135 -13.10 1.36 -10.66
CA PRO A 135 -14.42 1.24 -10.05
C PRO A 135 -14.44 1.15 -8.52
N SER A 136 -13.38 0.61 -7.89
CA SER A 136 -13.29 0.49 -6.43
C SER A 136 -12.55 1.65 -5.74
N LEU A 137 -11.97 2.59 -6.51
CA LEU A 137 -11.10 3.62 -5.96
C LEU A 137 -11.88 4.67 -5.17
N GLU A 138 -13.04 5.10 -5.66
CA GLU A 138 -13.87 6.08 -4.96
C GLU A 138 -14.32 5.56 -3.59
N ASP A 139 -14.88 4.35 -3.55
CA ASP A 139 -15.30 3.72 -2.29
C ASP A 139 -14.14 3.58 -1.31
N PHE A 140 -12.96 3.18 -1.80
CA PHE A 140 -11.76 3.07 -0.97
C PHE A 140 -11.32 4.42 -0.39
N LEU A 141 -11.26 5.47 -1.22
CA LEU A 141 -10.81 6.81 -0.82
C LEU A 141 -11.84 7.54 0.06
N ASN A 142 -13.14 7.31 -0.15
CA ASN A 142 -14.21 7.85 0.69
C ASN A 142 -14.36 7.11 2.03
N THR A 143 -13.80 5.91 2.16
CA THR A 143 -13.79 5.17 3.42
C THR A 143 -12.63 5.64 4.30
N THR A 144 -12.97 6.21 5.46
CA THR A 144 -11.98 6.63 6.48
C THR A 144 -11.04 5.46 6.83
N PRO A 145 -9.74 5.69 7.06
CA PRO A 145 -8.76 4.61 7.28
C PRO A 145 -9.20 3.54 8.29
N THR A 146 -9.75 3.95 9.44
CA THR A 146 -10.19 3.02 10.51
C THR A 146 -11.40 2.16 10.17
N LYS A 147 -12.12 2.49 9.08
CA LYS A 147 -13.27 1.75 8.56
C LYS A 147 -12.96 1.02 7.25
N ARG A 148 -11.73 1.10 6.75
CA ARG A 148 -11.38 0.41 5.50
C ARG A 148 -11.44 -1.10 5.72
N PRO A 149 -12.01 -1.85 4.75
CA PRO A 149 -11.96 -3.31 4.77
C PRO A 149 -10.51 -3.81 4.88
N THR A 150 -10.23 -4.71 5.83
CA THR A 150 -8.89 -5.31 6.00
C THR A 150 -8.45 -6.15 4.81
N VAL A 151 -9.37 -6.48 3.90
CA VAL A 151 -9.01 -7.18 2.64
C VAL A 151 -8.06 -6.36 1.78
N TRP A 152 -8.08 -5.03 1.89
CA TRP A 152 -7.11 -4.19 1.19
C TRP A 152 -5.70 -4.38 1.77
N ARG A 153 -5.58 -4.55 3.10
CA ARG A 153 -4.31 -4.94 3.74
C ARG A 153 -3.90 -6.36 3.37
N LEU A 154 -4.88 -7.27 3.24
CA LEU A 154 -4.61 -8.63 2.77
C LEU A 154 -4.00 -8.61 1.37
N ARG A 155 -4.61 -7.86 0.45
CA ARG A 155 -4.09 -7.69 -0.90
C ARG A 155 -2.68 -7.14 -0.90
N GLN A 156 -2.44 -6.04 -0.18
CA GLN A 156 -1.10 -5.47 -0.06
C GLN A 156 -0.06 -6.48 0.44
N PHE A 157 -0.43 -7.30 1.43
CA PHE A 157 0.44 -8.32 2.00
C PHE A 157 0.73 -9.45 1.00
N VAL A 158 -0.30 -9.91 0.29
CA VAL A 158 -0.21 -10.96 -0.73
C VAL A 158 0.64 -10.51 -1.92
N ASP A 159 0.42 -9.30 -2.43
CA ASP A 159 1.11 -8.75 -3.60
C ASP A 159 2.57 -8.36 -3.29
N SER A 160 2.92 -8.17 -2.01
CA SER A 160 4.28 -7.87 -1.58
C SER A 160 5.14 -9.12 -1.44
N SER A 161 6.13 -9.29 -2.31
CA SER A 161 7.14 -10.35 -2.21
C SER A 161 8.08 -10.19 -1.01
N GLN A 162 8.20 -8.97 -0.47
CA GLN A 162 9.07 -8.65 0.66
C GLN A 162 8.36 -8.79 2.02
N ALA A 163 7.03 -8.83 2.03
CA ALA A 163 6.26 -8.93 3.25
C ALA A 163 6.21 -10.38 3.74
N VAL A 164 6.99 -10.66 4.78
CA VAL A 164 7.09 -12.00 5.41
C VAL A 164 6.28 -12.12 6.70
N GLU A 165 6.00 -11.00 7.37
CA GLU A 165 5.21 -10.97 8.60
C GLU A 165 3.83 -10.37 8.31
N PRO A 166 2.73 -11.11 8.59
CA PRO A 166 1.38 -10.61 8.36
C PRO A 166 1.05 -9.50 9.38
N PRO A 167 0.48 -8.36 8.94
CA PRO A 167 -0.06 -7.35 9.83
C PRO A 167 -1.03 -7.93 10.87
N ALA A 168 -1.08 -7.33 12.05
CA ALA A 168 -1.91 -7.78 13.17
C ALA A 168 -3.40 -7.95 12.80
N CYS A 169 -3.93 -7.04 11.96
CA CYS A 169 -5.31 -7.17 11.46
C CYS A 169 -5.51 -8.42 10.60
N LEU A 170 -4.50 -8.87 9.85
CA LEU A 170 -4.60 -10.09 9.04
C LEU A 170 -4.48 -11.36 9.89
N GLN A 171 -3.72 -11.30 10.98
CA GLN A 171 -3.68 -12.39 11.96
C GLN A 171 -5.06 -12.64 12.58
N ARG A 172 -5.79 -11.56 12.92
CA ARG A 172 -7.16 -11.60 13.43
C ARG A 172 -8.18 -12.07 12.40
N ASP A 173 -8.13 -11.50 11.19
CA ASP A 173 -9.23 -11.58 10.22
C ASP A 173 -9.09 -12.74 9.22
N TYR A 174 -7.86 -13.11 8.87
CA TYR A 174 -7.55 -14.04 7.77
C TYR A 174 -6.70 -15.23 8.25
N GLY A 175 -6.79 -15.55 9.54
CA GLY A 175 -6.28 -16.80 10.11
C GLY A 175 -4.76 -16.96 10.13
N PHE A 176 -3.99 -15.91 9.78
CA PHE A 176 -2.53 -15.95 9.87
C PHE A 176 -2.02 -16.21 11.28
N LYS A 177 -2.81 -15.91 12.33
CA LYS A 177 -2.44 -16.25 13.72
C LYS A 177 -2.27 -17.76 13.95
N TYR A 178 -2.89 -18.59 13.11
CA TYR A 178 -2.78 -20.04 13.19
C TYR A 178 -1.58 -20.59 12.41
N CYS A 179 -0.84 -19.75 11.68
CA CYS A 179 0.38 -20.18 11.02
C CYS A 179 1.49 -20.38 12.06
N CYS A 180 1.97 -21.60 12.19
CA CYS A 180 3.05 -21.99 13.09
C CYS A 180 4.43 -21.91 12.43
N ARG A 181 4.47 -21.82 11.09
CA ARG A 181 5.72 -21.71 10.32
C ARG A 181 5.59 -20.75 9.14
N ARG A 182 6.72 -20.26 8.62
CA ARG A 182 6.75 -19.34 7.47
C ARG A 182 6.19 -19.96 6.21
N GLU A 183 6.38 -21.27 6.02
CA GLU A 183 5.83 -21.98 4.88
C GLU A 183 4.30 -22.01 4.89
N GLU A 184 3.66 -21.93 6.06
CA GLU A 184 2.20 -21.80 6.18
C GLU A 184 1.74 -20.42 5.75
N VAL A 185 2.48 -19.37 6.09
CA VAL A 185 2.19 -17.99 5.63
C VAL A 185 2.27 -17.91 4.11
N GLU A 186 3.32 -18.46 3.49
CA GLU A 186 3.47 -18.46 2.04
C GLU A 186 2.36 -19.25 1.33
N ARG A 187 1.96 -20.41 1.86
CA ARG A 187 0.80 -21.15 1.34
C ARG A 187 -0.49 -20.35 1.47
N MET A 188 -0.71 -19.69 2.61
CA MET A 188 -1.88 -18.83 2.81
C MET A 188 -1.89 -17.62 1.86
N LYS A 189 -0.73 -17.00 1.61
CA LYS A 189 -0.60 -15.94 0.58
C LYS A 189 -0.98 -16.46 -0.79
N ALA A 190 -0.54 -17.66 -1.18
CA ALA A 190 -0.90 -18.25 -2.46
C ALA A 190 -2.40 -18.53 -2.58
N VAL A 191 -3.04 -19.08 -1.53
CA VAL A 191 -4.50 -19.30 -1.49
C VAL A 191 -5.25 -17.96 -1.62
N TYR A 192 -4.87 -16.95 -0.84
CA TYR A 192 -5.52 -15.64 -0.90
C TYR A 192 -5.28 -14.91 -2.22
N ALA A 193 -4.12 -15.07 -2.87
CA ALA A 193 -3.88 -14.54 -4.21
C ALA A 193 -4.90 -15.09 -5.22
N VAL A 194 -5.19 -16.39 -5.15
CA VAL A 194 -6.20 -17.03 -6.01
C VAL A 194 -7.60 -16.55 -5.63
N MET A 195 -7.93 -16.46 -4.34
CA MET A 195 -9.24 -15.96 -3.89
C MET A 195 -9.49 -14.53 -4.35
N LEU A 196 -8.54 -13.62 -4.13
CA LEU A 196 -8.64 -12.22 -4.53
C LEU A 196 -8.86 -12.08 -6.04
N ARG A 197 -8.11 -12.85 -6.84
CA ARG A 197 -8.26 -12.85 -8.30
C ARG A 197 -9.60 -13.39 -8.78
N ARG A 198 -10.10 -14.48 -8.19
CA ARG A 198 -11.34 -15.15 -8.66
C ARG A 198 -12.62 -14.50 -8.13
N LEU A 199 -12.57 -13.94 -6.92
CA LEU A 199 -13.77 -13.48 -6.20
C LEU A 199 -13.84 -11.95 -6.10
N GLY A 200 -12.70 -11.28 -6.22
CA GLY A 200 -12.56 -9.86 -5.92
C GLY A 200 -12.41 -9.59 -4.41
N PRO A 201 -11.77 -8.48 -4.02
CA PRO A 201 -11.51 -8.15 -2.61
C PRO A 201 -12.78 -8.09 -1.75
N MET A 202 -13.83 -7.42 -2.23
CA MET A 202 -15.03 -7.20 -1.41
C MET A 202 -15.81 -8.49 -1.11
N ARG A 203 -15.74 -9.50 -1.97
CA ARG A 203 -16.34 -10.82 -1.70
C ARG A 203 -15.52 -11.63 -0.70
N VAL A 204 -14.19 -11.54 -0.76
CA VAL A 204 -13.31 -12.14 0.26
C VAL A 204 -13.55 -11.48 1.61
N HIS A 205 -13.71 -10.16 1.66
CA HIS A 205 -14.08 -9.43 2.87
C HIS A 205 -15.42 -9.89 3.44
N SER A 206 -16.46 -10.04 2.61
CA SER A 206 -17.77 -10.48 3.12
C SER A 206 -17.72 -11.88 3.71
N TYR A 207 -16.95 -12.80 3.12
CA TYR A 207 -16.74 -14.14 3.71
C TYR A 207 -15.95 -14.08 5.02
N CYS A 208 -14.99 -13.18 5.15
CA CYS A 208 -14.27 -12.95 6.39
C CYS A 208 -15.22 -12.52 7.51
N THR A 209 -16.07 -11.52 7.28
CA THR A 209 -16.91 -10.93 8.34
C THR A 209 -18.00 -11.87 8.86
N VAL A 210 -18.37 -12.91 8.09
CA VAL A 210 -19.33 -13.94 8.52
C VAL A 210 -18.70 -15.31 8.78
N ASN A 211 -17.37 -15.40 8.88
CA ASN A 211 -16.61 -16.65 9.13
C ASN A 211 -16.94 -17.78 8.13
N ARG A 212 -16.99 -17.43 6.85
CA ARG A 212 -17.27 -18.34 5.74
C ARG A 212 -16.13 -18.45 4.72
N LEU A 213 -14.93 -18.03 5.10
CA LEU A 213 -13.75 -18.11 4.22
C LEU A 213 -13.48 -19.53 3.72
N TYR A 214 -13.63 -20.54 4.58
CA TYR A 214 -13.43 -21.94 4.18
C TYR A 214 -14.58 -22.45 3.31
N GLU A 215 -15.82 -22.38 3.80
CA GLU A 215 -16.98 -22.94 3.11
C GLU A 215 -17.26 -22.24 1.76
N GLU A 216 -17.44 -20.93 1.79
CA GLU A 216 -17.79 -20.16 0.59
C GLU A 216 -16.55 -19.84 -0.25
N GLY A 217 -15.41 -19.59 0.39
CA GLY A 217 -14.19 -19.16 -0.29
C GLY A 217 -13.37 -20.29 -0.89
N ILE A 218 -13.32 -21.47 -0.26
CA ILE A 218 -12.51 -22.63 -0.71
C ILE A 218 -13.38 -23.73 -1.30
N ILE A 219 -14.34 -24.25 -0.54
CA ILE A 219 -15.11 -25.44 -0.94
C ILE A 219 -15.99 -25.16 -2.16
N LYS A 220 -16.81 -24.11 -2.11
CA LYS A 220 -17.74 -23.80 -3.21
C LYS A 220 -17.06 -23.27 -4.48
N THR A 221 -15.87 -22.69 -4.35
CA THR A 221 -15.11 -22.14 -5.50
C THR A 221 -14.17 -23.18 -6.12
N GLY A 222 -13.89 -24.26 -5.39
CA GLY A 222 -12.90 -25.27 -5.78
C GLY A 222 -11.47 -24.73 -5.80
N ILE A 223 -11.14 -23.75 -4.96
CA ILE A 223 -9.74 -23.28 -4.82
C ILE A 223 -8.94 -24.38 -4.12
N PRO A 224 -7.82 -24.86 -4.72
CA PRO A 224 -7.04 -25.93 -4.11
C PRO A 224 -6.45 -25.52 -2.76
N MET A 225 -6.62 -26.39 -1.76
CA MET A 225 -6.08 -26.21 -0.42
C MET A 225 -5.82 -27.58 0.22
N ASN A 226 -4.73 -27.72 0.95
CA ASN A 226 -4.46 -28.95 1.70
C ASN A 226 -5.49 -29.09 2.83
N ALA A 227 -6.02 -30.30 3.03
CA ALA A 227 -6.98 -30.55 4.10
C ALA A 227 -6.44 -30.19 5.50
N SER A 228 -5.13 -30.37 5.72
CA SER A 228 -4.45 -29.99 6.98
C SER A 228 -4.40 -28.48 7.21
N ASP A 229 -4.47 -27.69 6.14
CA ASP A 229 -4.41 -26.24 6.20
C ASP A 229 -5.80 -25.64 6.47
N ALA A 230 -6.90 -26.41 6.41
CA ALA A 230 -8.27 -25.90 6.63
C ALA A 230 -8.45 -25.09 7.93
N ARG A 231 -7.72 -25.47 8.99
CA ARG A 231 -7.66 -24.74 10.26
C ARG A 231 -7.19 -23.28 10.11
N LEU A 232 -6.41 -22.97 9.07
CA LEU A 232 -5.87 -21.64 8.79
C LEU A 232 -6.92 -20.69 8.21
N MET A 233 -8.09 -21.18 7.79
CA MET A 233 -9.18 -20.33 7.28
C MET A 233 -10.16 -19.86 8.37
N GLN A 234 -9.77 -20.01 9.63
CA GLN A 234 -10.54 -19.54 10.80
C GLN A 234 -10.14 -18.10 11.17
N ASN A 235 -11.04 -17.38 11.82
CA ASN A 235 -10.79 -16.02 12.31
C ASN A 235 -11.47 -15.76 13.66
N ASP A 236 -11.31 -14.55 14.20
CA ASP A 236 -11.91 -14.11 15.48
C ASP A 236 -13.39 -13.74 15.36
N TYR A 237 -14.18 -14.61 14.72
CA TYR A 237 -15.59 -14.33 14.46
C TYR A 237 -16.30 -13.93 15.76
N MET A 238 -17.17 -12.92 15.68
CA MET A 238 -17.79 -12.19 16.80
C MET A 238 -16.97 -11.03 17.40
N SER A 239 -15.72 -10.82 16.97
CA SER A 239 -15.01 -9.58 17.33
C SER A 239 -15.70 -8.36 16.69
N PRO A 240 -16.05 -7.31 17.46
CA PRO A 240 -16.72 -6.11 16.93
C PRO A 240 -15.83 -5.28 15.99
N PHE A 241 -14.52 -5.58 15.96
CA PHE A 241 -13.54 -4.86 15.14
C PHE A 241 -13.12 -5.64 13.89
N MET A 242 -13.63 -6.85 13.70
CA MET A 242 -13.30 -7.72 12.57
C MET A 242 -13.61 -7.06 11.24
N GLY A 243 -12.71 -7.25 10.28
CA GLY A 243 -12.88 -6.77 8.91
C GLY A 243 -12.55 -5.28 8.73
N PHE A 244 -12.23 -4.54 9.78
CA PHE A 244 -11.90 -3.13 9.71
C PHE A 244 -10.43 -2.86 10.08
N ASP A 245 -9.75 -2.02 9.30
CA ASP A 245 -8.34 -1.63 9.47
C ASP A 245 -8.20 -0.57 10.57
N ASN A 246 -8.53 -0.96 11.80
CA ASN A 246 -8.35 -0.15 13.00
C ASN A 246 -7.47 -0.85 14.02
N ASP A 247 -6.93 -0.06 14.94
CA ASP A 247 -6.07 -0.55 16.03
C ASP A 247 -6.83 -1.26 17.16
N LEU A 248 -8.16 -1.32 17.10
CA LEU A 248 -8.99 -1.86 18.17
C LEU A 248 -8.98 -3.40 18.13
N GLY A 249 -8.84 -4.00 19.31
CA GLY A 249 -8.76 -5.46 19.44
C GLY A 249 -7.50 -6.10 18.87
N LEU A 250 -6.48 -5.31 18.48
CA LEU A 250 -5.22 -5.84 17.93
C LEU A 250 -4.15 -6.13 18.98
N ALA A 251 -4.38 -5.83 20.26
CA ALA A 251 -3.38 -5.97 21.31
C ALA A 251 -2.78 -7.39 21.41
N ALA A 252 -3.59 -8.43 21.22
CA ALA A 252 -3.16 -9.83 21.24
C ALA A 252 -2.35 -10.26 20.00
N TYR A 253 -2.34 -9.44 18.95
CA TYR A 253 -1.73 -9.72 17.64
C TYR A 253 -0.51 -8.85 17.35
N ARG A 254 -0.15 -7.95 18.28
CA ARG A 254 1.02 -7.08 18.13
C ARG A 254 2.30 -7.85 18.44
N GLY A 255 3.23 -7.84 17.49
CA GLY A 255 4.53 -8.48 17.61
C GLY A 255 4.84 -9.38 16.40
N PRO A 256 6.06 -9.94 16.34
CA PRO A 256 6.40 -10.92 15.33
C PRO A 256 5.58 -12.19 15.53
N LEU A 257 5.07 -12.77 14.44
CA LEU A 257 4.29 -14.01 14.49
C LEU A 257 5.18 -15.17 14.96
N PHE A 258 6.43 -15.19 14.48
CA PHE A 258 7.42 -16.19 14.86
C PHE A 258 8.39 -15.60 15.89
N ARG A 259 8.43 -16.19 17.09
CA ARG A 259 9.48 -15.87 18.06
C ARG A 259 10.83 -16.26 17.45
N LYS A 260 11.81 -15.35 17.48
CA LYS A 260 13.20 -15.71 17.12
C LYS A 260 13.63 -16.83 18.08
N SER A 261 14.00 -17.99 17.55
CA SER A 261 14.75 -18.95 18.36
C SER A 261 16.06 -18.27 18.73
N LEU A 262 16.32 -18.11 20.02
CA LEU A 262 17.69 -17.88 20.49
C LEU A 262 18.46 -19.13 20.07
N GLN A 263 19.33 -19.00 19.07
CA GLN A 263 20.40 -19.97 18.89
C GLN A 263 21.30 -19.81 20.12
N ILE A 264 21.21 -20.77 21.04
CA ILE A 264 22.15 -20.97 22.14
C ILE A 264 23.24 -21.91 21.64
#